data_AF-A0A920HUM4-F1
#
_entry.id   AF-A0A920HUM4-F1
#
_cell.length_a   1.000
_cell.length_b   1.000
_cell.length_c   1.000
_cell.angle_alpha   90.00
_cell.angle_beta   90.00
_cell.angle_gamma   90.00
#
_symmetry.space_group_name_H-M   'P 1'
#
loop_
_entity.id
_entity.type
_entity.pdbx_description
1 polymer ?
#
loop_
_entity_poly.entity_id
_entity_poly.type
_entity_poly.pdbx_seq_one_letter_code
_entity_poly.pdbx_strand_id
1 'polypeptide(L)' 'MSDNCTLTRIYSFSAAHRLHNDKFSDEMNKQIFGKCNNPNGHGHDYYLSSQLVEMFHLILV' A
#
# COMPACT_ATOMS: atom_id res chain seq x y z
N MET A 1 16.29 0.35 -30.23
CA MET A 1 15.63 -0.22 -29.03
C MET A 1 15.52 0.93 -28.05
N SER A 2 14.31 1.30 -27.63
CA SER A 2 14.10 2.31 -26.58
C SER A 2 14.36 1.65 -25.24
N ASP A 3 15.44 2.02 -24.58
CA ASP A 3 15.73 1.52 -23.24
C ASP A 3 14.82 2.23 -22.25
N ASN A 4 13.93 1.45 -21.61
CA ASN A 4 13.08 1.95 -20.54
C ASN A 4 13.87 1.86 -19.24
N CYS A 5 13.91 2.97 -18.50
CA CYS A 5 14.49 3.02 -17.17
C CYS A 5 13.39 3.18 -16.14
N THR A 6 13.55 2.50 -15.01
CA THR A 6 12.66 2.64 -13.87
C THR A 6 13.43 3.21 -12.69
N LEU A 7 12.95 4.33 -12.16
CA LEU A 7 13.42 4.90 -10.90
C LEU A 7 12.44 4.52 -9.79
N THR A 8 12.94 3.80 -8.79
CA THR A 8 12.15 3.38 -7.63
C THR A 8 12.57 4.15 -6.39
N ARG A 9 11.59 4.73 -5.69
CA ARG A 9 11.78 5.34 -4.37
C ARG A 9 10.95 4.61 -3.31
N ILE A 10 11.61 4.22 -2.24
CA ILE A 10 10.98 3.56 -1.09
C ILE A 10 10.80 4.59 0.02
N TYR A 11 9.58 4.67 0.55
CA TYR A 11 9.22 5.45 1.74
C TYR A 11 8.78 4.50 2.85
N SER A 12 9.01 4.87 4.11
CA SER A 12 8.43 4.18 5.26
C SER A 12 7.58 5.14 6.09
N PHE A 13 6.51 4.63 6.67
CA PHE A 13 5.69 5.37 7.62
C PHE A 13 4.95 4.41 8.56
N SER A 14 4.77 4.84 9.81
CA SER A 14 4.00 4.10 10.81
C SER A 14 2.56 4.60 10.83
N ALA A 15 1.58 3.69 10.82
CA ALA A 15 0.17 4.05 10.92
C ALA A 15 -0.65 2.99 11.69
N ALA A 16 -1.70 3.45 12.36
CA ALA A 16 -2.68 2.60 13.04
C ALA A 16 -4.00 2.57 12.27
N HIS A 17 -4.69 1.41 12.31
CA HIS A 17 -5.97 1.21 11.63
C HIS A 17 -6.78 0.06 12.24
N ARG A 18 -8.03 -0.07 11.77
CA ARG A 18 -8.94 -1.19 12.04
C ARG A 18 -9.57 -1.61 10.74
N LEU A 19 -9.55 -2.91 10.43
CA LEU A 19 -10.32 -3.44 9.30
C LEU A 19 -11.76 -3.61 9.77
N HIS A 20 -12.66 -2.77 9.28
CA HIS A 20 -14.09 -2.78 9.60
C HIS A 20 -14.90 -2.33 8.39
N ASN A 21 -16.05 -2.95 8.16
CA ASN A 21 -17.00 -2.54 7.14
C ASN A 21 -18.33 -2.21 7.82
N ASP A 22 -18.76 -0.96 7.69
CA ASP A 22 -19.98 -0.42 8.31
C ASP A 22 -21.27 -1.08 7.78
N LYS A 23 -21.19 -1.81 6.66
CA LYS A 23 -22.32 -2.57 6.11
C LYS A 23 -22.42 -3.99 6.66
N PHE A 24 -21.45 -4.45 7.44
CA PHE A 24 -21.45 -5.79 8.03
C PHE A 24 -21.86 -5.72 9.51
N SER A 25 -22.50 -6.79 10.01
CA SER A 25 -22.70 -6.94 11.45
C SER A 25 -21.35 -7.09 12.17
N ASP A 26 -21.34 -6.89 13.48
CA ASP A 26 -20.12 -7.07 14.30
C ASP A 26 -19.61 -8.52 14.26
N GLU A 27 -20.51 -9.50 14.29
CA GLU A 27 -20.17 -10.92 14.15
C GLU A 27 -19.50 -11.20 12.80
N MET A 28 -20.05 -10.63 11.72
CA MET A 28 -19.52 -10.81 10.37
C MET A 28 -18.15 -10.13 10.22
N ASN A 29 -17.99 -8.91 10.74
CA ASN A 29 -16.71 -8.22 10.80
C ASN A 29 -15.67 -9.04 11.57
N LYS A 30 -16.04 -9.59 12.73
CA LYS A 30 -15.17 -10.43 13.55
C LYS A 30 -14.82 -11.75 12.87
N GLN A 31 -15.74 -12.37 12.14
CA GLN A 31 -15.46 -13.58 11.36
C GLN A 31 -14.49 -13.32 10.21
N ILE A 32 -14.71 -12.25 9.44
CA ILE A 32 -13.92 -11.95 8.23
C ILE A 32 -12.54 -11.41 8.59
N PHE A 33 -12.48 -10.43 9.50
CA PHE A 33 -11.26 -9.68 9.78
C PHE A 33 -10.54 -10.16 11.06
N GLY A 34 -11.20 -10.97 11.91
CA GLY A 34 -10.58 -11.58 13.08
C GLY A 34 -9.91 -10.56 14.00
N LYS A 35 -8.63 -10.81 14.32
CA LYS A 35 -7.81 -9.91 15.17
C LYS A 35 -7.66 -8.51 14.58
N CYS A 36 -7.72 -8.34 13.26
CA CYS A 36 -7.60 -7.05 12.59
C CYS A 36 -8.83 -6.15 12.77
N ASN A 37 -9.96 -6.69 13.25
CA ASN A 37 -11.15 -5.91 13.63
C ASN A 37 -11.18 -5.51 15.12
N ASN A 38 -10.07 -5.64 15.86
CA ASN A 38 -9.97 -5.13 17.23
C ASN A 38 -10.57 -3.71 17.33
N PRO A 39 -11.55 -3.46 18.23
CA PRO A 39 -12.16 -2.13 18.39
C PRO A 39 -11.15 -1.01 18.67
N ASN A 40 -10.02 -1.34 19.31
CA ASN A 40 -8.93 -0.39 19.56
C ASN A 40 -7.90 -0.31 18.40
N GLY A 41 -8.14 -1.01 17.31
CA GLY A 41 -7.25 -1.07 16.16
C GLY A 41 -5.97 -1.89 16.41
N HIS A 42 -5.02 -1.69 15.49
CA HIS A 42 -3.66 -2.21 15.51
C HIS A 42 -2.79 -1.33 14.59
N GLY A 43 -1.47 -1.49 14.59
CA GLY A 43 -0.56 -0.67 13.80
C GLY A 43 0.45 -1.46 12.98
N HIS A 44 1.05 -0.78 12.00
CA HIS A 44 2.09 -1.32 11.12
C HIS A 44 3.09 -0.23 10.75
N ASP A 45 4.31 -0.66 10.45
CA ASP A 45 5.32 0.13 9.75
C ASP A 45 5.26 -0.22 8.26
N TYR A 46 4.59 0.63 7.49
CA TYR A 46 4.38 0.44 6.06
C TYR A 46 5.62 0.84 5.27
N TYR A 47 5.89 0.11 4.18
CA TYR A 47 6.88 0.45 3.17
C TYR A 47 6.16 0.68 1.84
N LEU A 48 6.28 1.90 1.29
CA LEU A 48 5.68 2.29 0.01
C LEU A 48 6.79 2.39 -1.04
N SER A 49 6.71 1.56 -2.08
CA SER A 49 7.55 1.66 -3.27
C SER A 49 6.81 2.44 -4.36
N SER A 50 7.35 3.61 -4.71
CA SER A 50 6.87 4.43 -5.83
C SER A 50 7.82 4.27 -7.00
N GLN A 51 7.28 3.96 -8.18
CA GLN A 51 8.06 3.74 -9.40
C GLN A 51 7.71 4.80 -10.44
N LEU A 52 8.74 5.45 -10.98
CA LEU A 52 8.67 6.28 -12.17
C LEU A 52 9.30 5.51 -13.33
N VAL A 53 8.60 5.42 -14.46
CA VAL A 53 9.09 4.78 -15.68
C VAL A 53 9.32 5.86 -16.73
N GLU A 54 10.55 5.95 -17.23
CA GLU A 54 10.92 6.88 -18.30
C GLU A 54 11.35 6.11 -19.54
N MET A 55 10.85 6.55 -20.70
CA MET A 55 11.33 6.08 -22.00
C MET A 55 12.45 7.01 -22.47
N PHE A 56 13.69 6.51 -22.48
CA PHE A 56 14.79 7.24 -23.11
C PHE A 56 14.61 7.21 -24.63
N HIS A 57 14.17 8.33 -25.20
CA HIS A 57 14.37 8.58 -26.62
C HIS A 57 15.79 9.10 -26.79
N LEU A 58 16.68 8.28 -27.37
CA LEU A 58 17.95 8.74 -27.91
C LEU A 58 17.65 9.78 -29.02
N ILE A 59 17.57 11.05 -28.65
CA ILE A 59 17.79 12.14 -29.60
C ILE A 59 19.30 12.18 -29.79
N LEU A 60 19.78 11.48 -30.83
CA LEU A 60 21.15 11.57 -31.31
C LEU A 60 21.44 13.05 -31.63
N VAL A 61 22.30 13.67 -30.84
CA VAL A 61 23.02 14.91 -31.20
C VAL A 61 24.33 14.53 -31.85
#